data_AF-A0A1Y0CXM1-F1
#
_entry.id   AF-A0A1Y0CXM1-F1
#
_cell.length_a   1.000
_cell.length_b   1.000
_cell.length_c   1.000
_cell.angle_alpha   90.00
_cell.angle_beta   90.00
_cell.angle_gamma   90.00
#
_symmetry.space_group_name_H-M   'P 1'
#
loop_
_entity.id
_entity.type
_entity.pdbx_description
1 polymer ?
#
loop_
_entity_poly.entity_id
_entity_poly.type
_entity_poly.pdbx_seq_one_letter_code
_entity_poly.pdbx_strand_id
1 'polypeptide(L)'
;MLRKMAHSKAKLTGKHQALDDFMEARQALLVEYIRLSTDRKVLPEPQELSDFCSQLVDYVSAAHFEIYDYVMAAYESARGSGRTLAERIYLRLKKSSVLALNFHDKYAKVDNDEVLLELDKDLSVLGEMLEERFSLEDRLVFAVSLLNHLSANEEPA
;
A
#
# COMPACT_ATOMS: atom_id res chain seq x y z
N MET A 1 -12.61 -1.45 0.93
CA MET A 1 -11.29 -0.84 1.23
C MET A 1 -11.39 0.61 1.72
N LEU A 2 -12.07 1.53 1.00
CA LEU A 2 -12.15 2.96 1.38
C LEU A 2 -12.64 3.24 2.80
N ARG A 3 -13.73 2.57 3.25
CA ARG A 3 -14.25 2.75 4.61
C ARG A 3 -13.26 2.31 5.70
N LYS A 4 -12.50 1.23 5.45
CA LYS A 4 -11.45 0.76 6.37
C LYS A 4 -10.32 1.80 6.44
N MET A 5 -9.90 2.31 5.29
CA MET A 5 -8.86 3.35 5.19
C MET A 5 -9.26 4.64 5.92
N ALA A 6 -10.48 5.14 5.74
CA ALA A 6 -10.96 6.35 6.42
C ALA A 6 -10.93 6.19 7.95
N HIS A 7 -11.30 5.01 8.46
CA HIS A 7 -11.21 4.68 9.89
C HIS A 7 -9.77 4.64 10.40
N SER A 8 -8.85 4.07 9.62
CA SER A 8 -7.42 4.06 9.94
C SER A 8 -6.86 5.50 9.95
N LYS A 9 -7.14 6.30 8.91
CA LYS A 9 -6.70 7.71 8.81
C LYS A 9 -7.17 8.53 10.01
N ALA A 10 -8.45 8.46 10.38
CA ALA A 10 -9.01 9.22 11.51
C ALA A 10 -8.34 8.92 12.87
N LYS A 11 -7.80 7.72 13.07
CA LYS A 11 -7.09 7.36 14.31
C LYS A 11 -5.65 7.85 14.37
N LEU A 12 -5.06 8.14 13.20
CA LEU A 12 -3.62 8.25 13.00
C LEU A 12 -3.19 9.64 12.49
N THR A 13 -4.12 10.43 11.94
CA THR A 13 -3.83 11.75 11.37
C THR A 13 -3.38 12.78 12.39
N GLY A 14 -2.42 13.64 11.99
CA GLY A 14 -1.96 14.78 12.76
C GLY A 14 -0.87 14.47 13.79
N LYS A 15 -0.30 13.26 13.76
CA LYS A 15 0.79 12.84 14.65
C LYS A 15 2.15 12.77 13.97
N HIS A 16 2.20 12.56 12.65
CA HIS A 16 3.44 12.42 11.88
C HIS A 16 3.18 12.76 10.40
N GLN A 17 3.83 13.80 9.86
CA GLN A 17 3.61 14.26 8.48
C GLN A 17 3.79 13.14 7.46
N ALA A 18 4.85 12.35 7.62
CA ALA A 18 5.17 11.23 6.75
C ALA A 18 4.09 10.12 6.75
N LEU A 19 3.41 9.90 7.88
CA LEU A 19 2.27 8.97 7.93
C LEU A 19 1.03 9.56 7.25
N ASP A 20 0.83 10.88 7.35
CA ASP A 20 -0.25 11.56 6.66
C ASP A 20 -0.06 11.50 5.14
N ASP A 21 1.16 11.79 4.65
CA ASP A 21 1.53 11.70 3.23
C ASP A 21 1.34 10.27 2.70
N PHE A 22 1.75 9.25 3.47
CA PHE A 22 1.53 7.85 3.13
C PHE A 22 0.05 7.49 3.00
N MET A 23 -0.79 7.98 3.91
CA MET A 23 -2.24 7.72 3.88
C MET A 23 -2.94 8.47 2.74
N GLU A 24 -2.43 9.64 2.36
CA GLU A 24 -2.90 10.38 1.19
C GLU A 24 -2.53 9.70 -0.13
N ALA A 25 -1.29 9.23 -0.26
CA ALA A 25 -0.86 8.45 -1.42
C ALA A 25 -1.73 7.18 -1.60
N ARG A 26 -2.01 6.47 -0.50
CA ARG A 26 -2.93 5.31 -0.50
C ARG A 26 -4.33 5.69 -0.95
N GLN A 27 -4.86 6.80 -0.44
CA GLN A 27 -6.20 7.26 -0.77
C GLN A 27 -6.32 7.56 -2.27
N ALA A 28 -5.36 8.31 -2.80
CA ALA A 28 -5.33 8.66 -4.21
C ALA A 28 -5.26 7.39 -5.08
N LEU A 29 -4.39 6.42 -4.73
CA LEU A 29 -4.27 5.16 -5.47
C LEU A 29 -5.59 4.37 -5.47
N LEU A 30 -6.27 4.31 -4.33
CA LEU A 30 -7.50 3.53 -4.18
C LEU A 30 -8.67 4.16 -4.93
N VAL A 31 -8.74 5.49 -5.01
CA VAL A 31 -9.74 6.20 -5.83
C VAL A 31 -9.54 5.85 -7.30
N GLU A 32 -8.30 5.93 -7.79
CA GLU A 32 -7.99 5.60 -9.18
C GLU A 32 -8.23 4.12 -9.51
N TYR A 33 -7.85 3.20 -8.60
CA TYR A 33 -8.20 1.78 -8.74
C TYR A 33 -9.71 1.56 -8.87
N ILE A 34 -10.52 2.24 -8.05
CA ILE A 34 -11.99 2.11 -8.11
C ILE A 34 -12.53 2.67 -9.42
N ARG A 35 -12.00 3.83 -9.86
CA ARG A 35 -12.37 4.44 -11.15
C ARG A 35 -12.10 3.48 -12.30
N LEU A 36 -10.93 2.84 -12.31
CA LEU A 36 -10.57 1.87 -13.34
C LEU A 36 -11.39 0.58 -13.22
N SER A 37 -11.65 0.06 -12.02
CA SER A 37 -12.31 -1.25 -11.85
C SER A 37 -13.84 -1.22 -11.93
N THR A 38 -14.49 -0.04 -11.89
CA THR A 38 -15.95 0.07 -11.82
C THR A 38 -16.58 0.45 -13.16
N ASP A 39 -17.50 -0.41 -13.63
CA ASP A 39 -18.51 -0.13 -14.67
C ASP A 39 -17.98 0.54 -15.95
N ARG A 40 -16.91 -0.04 -16.51
CA ARG A 40 -16.32 0.40 -17.77
C ARG A 40 -17.19 -0.01 -18.96
N LYS A 41 -17.98 0.94 -19.48
CA LYS A 41 -18.62 0.81 -20.80
C LYS A 41 -17.65 1.00 -21.96
N VAL A 42 -16.48 1.58 -21.69
CA VAL A 42 -15.43 1.91 -22.65
C VAL A 42 -14.08 1.52 -22.03
N LEU A 43 -13.13 1.09 -22.86
CA LEU A 43 -11.76 0.82 -22.43
C LEU A 43 -11.11 2.11 -21.90
N PRO A 44 -10.25 2.03 -20.87
CA PRO A 44 -9.54 3.21 -20.38
C PRO A 44 -8.54 3.70 -21.42
N GLU A 45 -8.31 5.00 -21.46
CA GLU A 45 -7.30 5.58 -22.33
C GLU A 45 -5.89 5.13 -21.87
N PRO A 46 -4.93 4.90 -22.80
CA PRO A 46 -3.57 4.47 -22.45
C PRO A 46 -2.89 5.36 -21.40
N GLN A 47 -3.16 6.67 -21.44
CA GLN A 47 -2.62 7.62 -20.46
C GLN A 47 -3.18 7.38 -19.05
N GLU A 48 -4.48 7.12 -18.90
CA GLU A 48 -5.08 6.85 -17.59
C GLU A 48 -4.46 5.61 -16.94
N LEU A 49 -4.20 4.59 -17.76
CA LEU A 49 -3.59 3.36 -17.31
C LEU A 49 -2.12 3.56 -16.96
N SER A 50 -1.38 4.34 -17.76
CA SER A 50 0.01 4.72 -17.49
C SER A 50 0.14 5.48 -16.17
N ASP A 51 -0.72 6.49 -15.94
CA ASP A 51 -0.74 7.30 -14.73
C ASP A 51 -1.03 6.44 -13.49
N PHE A 52 -2.01 5.54 -13.58
CA PHE A 52 -2.31 4.60 -12.51
C PHE A 52 -1.14 3.65 -12.22
N CYS A 53 -0.49 3.12 -13.27
CA CYS A 53 0.69 2.26 -13.12
C CYS A 53 1.84 3.00 -12.42
N SER A 54 2.12 4.26 -12.80
CA SER A 54 3.13 5.08 -12.13
C SER A 54 2.77 5.30 -10.67
N GLN A 55 1.54 5.69 -10.38
CA GLN A 55 1.07 5.89 -9.00
C GLN A 55 1.15 4.61 -8.15
N LEU A 56 0.84 3.46 -8.74
CA LEU A 56 0.95 2.17 -8.08
C LEU A 56 2.40 1.85 -7.72
N VAL A 57 3.34 2.05 -8.66
CA VAL A 57 4.77 1.82 -8.44
C VAL A 57 5.31 2.80 -7.39
N ASP A 58 4.95 4.07 -7.48
CA ASP A 58 5.31 5.09 -6.51
C ASP A 58 4.82 4.72 -5.12
N TYR A 59 3.57 4.28 -4.97
CA TYR A 59 3.03 3.86 -3.68
C TYR A 59 3.73 2.62 -3.10
N VAL A 60 4.01 1.60 -3.93
CA VAL A 60 4.70 0.40 -3.44
C VAL A 60 6.18 0.66 -3.11
N SER A 61 6.76 1.70 -3.71
CA SER A 61 8.15 2.11 -3.52
C SER A 61 8.30 3.11 -2.35
N ALA A 62 7.35 4.03 -2.18
CA ALA A 62 7.32 4.98 -1.07
C ALA A 62 7.13 4.25 0.28
N ALA A 63 6.29 3.21 0.30
CA ALA A 63 6.13 2.38 1.50
C ALA A 63 7.45 1.77 1.98
N HIS A 64 8.40 1.49 1.08
CA HIS A 64 9.72 0.92 1.42
C HIS A 64 10.63 1.88 2.21
N PHE A 65 10.39 3.20 2.19
CA PHE A 65 11.36 4.16 2.73
C PHE A 65 11.03 4.70 4.12
N GLU A 66 9.79 4.63 4.60
CA GLU A 66 9.46 5.19 5.92
C GLU A 66 8.85 4.17 6.88
N ILE A 67 7.91 3.34 6.44
CA ILE A 67 7.27 2.35 7.34
C ILE A 67 8.11 1.08 7.47
N TYR A 68 8.85 0.69 6.43
CA TYR A 68 9.65 -0.55 6.44
C TYR A 68 10.85 -0.48 7.37
N ASP A 69 11.48 0.69 7.52
CA ASP A 69 12.57 0.87 8.48
C ASP A 69 12.07 0.64 9.91
N TYR A 70 10.84 1.06 10.24
CA TYR A 70 10.22 0.70 11.52
C TYR A 70 9.92 -0.79 11.64
N VAL A 71 9.51 -1.46 10.55
CA VAL A 71 9.34 -2.93 10.57
C VAL A 71 10.67 -3.63 10.82
N MET A 72 11.74 -3.16 10.20
CA MET A 72 13.07 -3.73 10.34
C MET A 72 13.66 -3.46 11.73
N ALA A 73 13.54 -2.25 12.25
CA ALA A 73 13.91 -1.93 13.63
C ALA A 73 13.10 -2.78 14.64
N ALA A 74 11.79 -2.91 14.43
CA ALA A 74 10.96 -3.79 15.25
C ALA A 74 11.38 -5.26 15.12
N TYR A 75 11.70 -5.74 13.92
CA TYR A 75 12.21 -7.08 13.65
C TYR A 75 13.53 -7.35 14.36
N GLU A 76 14.46 -6.39 14.35
CA GLU A 76 15.76 -6.45 15.01
C GLU A 76 15.62 -6.45 16.54
N SER A 77 14.69 -5.66 17.08
CA SER A 77 14.41 -5.59 18.51
C SER A 77 13.59 -6.77 19.05
N ALA A 78 12.82 -7.45 18.19
CA ALA A 78 11.90 -8.51 18.59
C ALA A 78 12.64 -9.84 18.84
N ARG A 79 12.19 -10.56 19.88
CA ARG A 79 12.64 -11.94 20.18
C ARG A 79 11.48 -12.93 20.02
N GLY A 80 11.80 -14.17 19.68
CA GLY A 80 10.81 -15.24 19.58
C GLY A 80 9.76 -14.99 18.48
N SER A 81 8.48 -15.15 18.82
CA SER A 81 7.35 -15.10 17.87
C SER A 81 7.16 -13.74 17.17
N GLY A 82 7.60 -12.63 17.80
CA GLY A 82 7.52 -11.29 17.21
C GLY A 82 8.39 -11.13 15.96
N ARG A 83 9.59 -11.73 15.97
CA ARG A 83 10.51 -11.75 14.82
C ARG A 83 9.91 -12.49 13.63
N THR A 84 9.36 -13.68 13.87
CA THR A 84 8.70 -14.49 12.83
C THR A 84 7.46 -13.79 12.23
N LEU A 85 6.78 -12.95 13.01
CA LEU A 85 5.65 -12.18 12.52
C LEU A 85 6.10 -11.05 11.58
N ALA A 86 7.11 -10.28 11.99
CA ALA A 86 7.65 -9.19 11.18
C ALA A 86 8.25 -9.71 9.86
N GLU A 87 8.96 -10.84 9.87
CA GLU A 87 9.45 -11.50 8.65
C GLU A 87 8.32 -11.89 7.69
N ARG A 88 7.23 -12.47 8.22
CA ARG A 88 6.06 -12.83 7.42
C ARG A 88 5.40 -11.61 6.79
N ILE A 89 5.29 -10.51 7.53
CA ILE A 89 4.74 -9.26 7.00
C ILE A 89 5.64 -8.74 5.87
N TYR A 90 6.96 -8.67 6.10
CA TYR A 90 7.93 -8.22 5.10
C TYR A 90 7.86 -9.05 3.81
N LEU A 91 7.83 -10.38 3.90
CA LEU A 91 7.74 -11.25 2.72
C LEU A 91 6.45 -11.03 1.91
N ARG A 92 5.31 -10.85 2.58
CA ARG A 92 4.03 -10.57 1.91
C ARG A 92 4.04 -9.21 1.23
N LEU A 93 4.59 -8.20 1.91
CA LEU A 93 4.75 -6.86 1.34
C LEU A 93 5.69 -6.88 0.13
N LYS A 94 6.83 -7.59 0.20
CA LYS A 94 7.73 -7.77 -0.94
C LYS A 94 7.02 -8.45 -2.12
N LYS A 95 6.25 -9.51 -1.87
CA LYS A 95 5.45 -10.20 -2.90
C LYS A 95 4.45 -9.23 -3.56
N SER A 96 3.82 -8.38 -2.77
CA SER A 96 2.88 -7.36 -3.26
C SER A 96 3.55 -6.34 -4.20
N SER A 97 4.77 -5.90 -3.86
CA SER A 97 5.56 -5.00 -4.73
C SER A 97 5.92 -5.64 -6.07
N VAL A 98 6.28 -6.93 -6.08
CA VAL A 98 6.57 -7.65 -7.34
C VAL A 98 5.32 -7.74 -8.23
N LEU A 99 4.15 -8.02 -7.64
CA LEU A 99 2.89 -8.03 -8.39
C LEU A 99 2.56 -6.66 -8.99
N ALA A 100 2.78 -5.58 -8.24
CA ALA A 100 2.58 -4.22 -8.72
C ALA A 100 3.51 -3.86 -9.89
N LEU A 101 4.79 -4.25 -9.80
CA LEU A 101 5.76 -4.06 -10.90
C LEU A 101 5.35 -4.84 -12.15
N ASN A 102 4.93 -6.10 -12.00
CA ASN A 102 4.44 -6.90 -13.13
C ASN A 102 3.20 -6.26 -13.78
N PHE A 103 2.29 -5.70 -12.99
CA PHE A 103 1.13 -4.97 -13.51
C PHE A 103 1.57 -3.72 -14.28
N HIS A 104 2.49 -2.94 -13.73
CA HIS A 104 3.07 -1.79 -14.42
C HIS A 104 3.72 -2.18 -15.75
N ASP A 105 4.57 -3.20 -15.77
CA ASP A 105 5.27 -3.63 -16.97
C ASP A 105 4.32 -4.10 -18.08
N LYS A 106 3.18 -4.69 -17.69
CA LYS A 106 2.14 -5.12 -18.63
C LYS A 106 1.35 -3.95 -19.22
N TYR A 107 1.09 -2.89 -18.44
CA TYR A 107 0.05 -1.91 -18.77
C TYR A 107 0.54 -0.46 -19.00
N ALA A 108 1.72 -0.09 -18.51
CA ALA A 108 2.21 1.30 -18.54
C ALA A 108 2.49 1.86 -19.95
N LYS A 109 2.65 0.98 -20.94
CA LYS A 109 2.95 1.33 -22.35
C LYS A 109 2.05 0.58 -23.33
N VAL A 110 0.84 0.20 -22.91
CA VAL A 110 -0.08 -0.54 -23.79
C VAL A 110 -0.60 0.35 -24.91
N ASP A 111 -0.39 -0.10 -26.13
CA ASP A 111 -0.94 0.44 -27.37
C ASP A 111 -1.80 -0.59 -28.13
N ASN A 112 -2.01 -1.78 -27.55
CA ASN A 112 -2.74 -2.90 -28.14
C ASN A 112 -3.98 -3.29 -27.32
N ASP A 113 -5.14 -3.22 -27.97
CA ASP A 113 -6.45 -3.59 -27.41
C ASP A 113 -6.53 -5.04 -26.91
N GLU A 114 -5.74 -5.97 -27.46
CA GLU A 114 -5.72 -7.37 -27.02
C GLU A 114 -5.24 -7.52 -25.57
N VAL A 115 -4.29 -6.69 -25.13
CA VAL A 115 -3.78 -6.70 -23.75
C VAL A 115 -4.86 -6.19 -22.77
N LEU A 116 -5.72 -5.29 -23.24
CA LEU A 116 -6.81 -4.71 -22.45
C LEU A 116 -7.94 -5.72 -22.19
N LEU A 117 -8.07 -6.79 -22.98
CA LEU A 117 -9.02 -7.88 -22.71
C LEU A 117 -8.73 -8.60 -21.38
N GLU A 118 -7.48 -8.59 -20.92
CA GLU A 118 -7.07 -9.18 -19.65
C GLU A 118 -7.19 -8.20 -18.47
N LEU A 119 -7.44 -6.91 -18.72
CA LEU A 119 -7.36 -5.85 -17.72
C LEU A 119 -8.34 -6.05 -16.56
N ASP A 120 -9.57 -6.49 -16.81
CA ASP A 120 -10.55 -6.74 -15.74
C ASP A 120 -10.09 -7.83 -14.77
N LYS A 121 -9.55 -8.92 -15.31
CA LYS A 121 -9.01 -10.02 -14.52
C LYS A 121 -7.82 -9.55 -13.69
N ASP A 122 -6.90 -8.83 -14.32
CA ASP A 122 -5.69 -8.36 -13.66
C ASP A 122 -5.97 -7.29 -12.61
N LEU A 123 -6.95 -6.41 -12.83
CA LEU A 123 -7.43 -5.48 -11.83
C LEU A 123 -8.10 -6.20 -10.65
N SER A 124 -8.84 -7.28 -10.89
CA SER A 124 -9.39 -8.09 -9.79
C SER A 124 -8.28 -8.67 -8.91
N VAL A 125 -7.23 -9.22 -9.53
CA VAL A 125 -6.05 -9.76 -8.80
C VAL A 125 -5.31 -8.63 -8.07
N LEU A 126 -5.15 -7.48 -8.72
CA LEU A 126 -4.53 -6.30 -8.13
C LEU A 126 -5.33 -5.81 -6.92
N GLY A 127 -6.65 -5.81 -6.98
CA GLY A 127 -7.54 -5.43 -5.88
C GLY A 127 -7.38 -6.30 -4.65
N GLU A 128 -7.33 -7.63 -4.83
CA GLU A 128 -7.07 -8.58 -3.74
C GLU A 128 -5.68 -8.33 -3.11
N MET A 129 -4.66 -8.12 -3.95
CA MET A 129 -3.31 -7.79 -3.50
C MET A 129 -3.30 -6.48 -2.69
N LEU A 130 -3.97 -5.43 -3.17
CA LEU A 130 -4.05 -4.14 -2.49
C LEU A 130 -4.79 -4.27 -1.15
N GLU A 131 -5.87 -5.06 -1.06
CA GLU A 131 -6.58 -5.26 0.21
C GLU A 131 -5.69 -5.94 1.25
N GLU A 132 -4.98 -6.99 0.85
CA GLU A 132 -4.01 -7.67 1.70
C GLU A 132 -2.91 -6.70 2.15
N ARG A 133 -2.32 -5.96 1.21
CA ARG A 133 -1.24 -5.02 1.48
C ARG A 133 -1.66 -3.93 2.46
N PHE A 134 -2.82 -3.29 2.24
CA PHE A 134 -3.33 -2.25 3.12
C PHE A 134 -3.61 -2.78 4.53
N SER A 135 -4.12 -4.01 4.65
CA SER A 135 -4.34 -4.66 5.96
C SER A 135 -3.04 -4.88 6.72
N LEU A 136 -1.96 -5.28 6.03
CA LEU A 136 -0.64 -5.43 6.64
C LEU A 136 -0.07 -4.07 7.06
N GLU A 137 -0.13 -3.07 6.19
CA GLU A 137 0.34 -1.72 6.48
C GLU A 137 -0.43 -1.06 7.61
N ASP A 138 -1.76 -1.24 7.71
CA ASP A 138 -2.56 -0.74 8.84
C ASP A 138 -2.06 -1.28 10.19
N ARG A 139 -1.63 -2.55 10.23
CA ARG A 139 -1.05 -3.14 11.44
C ARG A 139 0.30 -2.52 11.79
N LEU A 140 1.09 -2.18 10.77
CA LEU A 140 2.39 -1.53 10.96
C LEU A 140 2.21 -0.10 11.46
N VAL A 141 1.33 0.68 10.83
CA VAL A 141 1.04 2.05 11.26
C VAL A 141 0.48 2.07 12.69
N PHE A 142 -0.38 1.12 13.06
CA PHE A 142 -0.84 0.98 14.44
C PHE A 142 0.30 0.69 15.42
N ALA A 143 1.21 -0.24 15.06
CA ALA A 143 2.35 -0.58 15.89
C ALA A 143 3.30 0.61 16.10
N VAL A 144 3.63 1.35 15.02
CA VAL A 144 4.45 2.57 15.07
C VAL A 144 3.79 3.62 15.96
N SER A 145 2.48 3.86 15.77
CA SER A 145 1.78 4.82 16.61
C SER A 145 1.79 4.42 18.08
N LEU A 146 1.62 3.14 18.42
CA LEU A 146 1.63 2.68 19.81
C LEU A 146 3.00 2.87 20.46
N LEU A 147 4.08 2.52 19.76
CA LEU A 147 5.44 2.70 20.24
C LEU A 147 5.75 4.17 20.52
N ASN A 148 5.36 5.08 19.61
CA ASN A 148 5.53 6.51 19.81
C ASN A 148 4.74 7.06 21.02
N HIS A 149 3.54 6.54 21.29
CA HIS A 149 2.78 6.90 22.49
C HIS A 149 3.43 6.39 23.79
N LEU A 150 4.09 5.23 23.74
CA LEU A 150 4.77 4.68 24.91
C LEU A 150 6.07 5.44 25.21
N SER A 151 6.88 5.76 24.18
CA SER A 151 8.12 6.52 24.35
C SER A 151 7.88 7.99 24.72
N ALA A 152 6.79 8.61 24.28
CA ALA A 152 6.42 9.98 24.69
C ALA A 152 5.95 10.07 26.16
N ASN A 153 5.56 8.95 26.78
CA ASN A 153 5.17 8.90 28.20
C ASN A 153 6.34 8.52 29.13
N GLU A 154 7.53 8.31 28.59
CA GLU A 154 8.78 8.14 29.35
C GLU A 154 9.55 9.47 29.40
N GLU A 155 8.98 10.53 29.98
CA GLU A 155 9.78 11.66 30.46
C GLU A 155 10.30 11.36 31.88
N PRO A 156 11.57 11.68 32.20
CA PRO A 156 12.23 11.25 33.42
C PRO A 156 11.69 11.99 34.65
N ALA A 157 11.60 11.25 35.75
CA ALA A 157 11.43 11.81 37.10
C ALA A 157 12.67 12.59 37.56
#